data_AF-A0A5C0B590-F1
#
_entry.id   AF-A0A5C0B590-F1
#
_cell.length_a   1.000
_cell.length_b   1.000
_cell.length_c   1.000
_cell.angle_alpha   90.00
_cell.angle_beta   90.00
_cell.angle_gamma   90.00
#
_symmetry.space_group_name_H-M   'P 1'
#
loop_
_entity.id
_entity.type
_entity.pdbx_description
1 polymer ?
#
loop_
_entity_poly.entity_id
_entity_poly.type
_entity_poly.pdbx_seq_one_letter_code
_entity_poly.pdbx_strand_id
1 'polypeptide(L)'
;MKNLYPNDLVQRPTGINLDHDSIHVGDVVYLQPKDGGPAIRSTVIFDTPLFGCTTYTSDALVRPARGERAAQPVRFRFRMQDVHKVQPARG
;
A
#
# COMPACT_ATOMS: atom_id res chain seq x y z
N MET A 1 6.21 13.75 -6.09
CA MET A 1 5.55 12.49 -5.66
C MET A 1 5.60 12.42 -4.15
N LYS A 2 4.43 12.28 -3.47
CA LYS A 2 4.37 12.13 -2.01
C LYS A 2 4.87 10.74 -1.63
N ASN A 3 5.61 10.61 -0.53
CA ASN A 3 6.03 9.30 -0.01
C ASN A 3 5.34 9.05 1.32
N LEU A 4 4.82 7.84 1.52
CA LEU A 4 4.25 7.35 2.76
C LEU A 4 5.05 6.12 3.22
N TYR A 5 5.43 6.12 4.50
CA TYR A 5 6.25 5.08 5.13
C TYR A 5 5.40 4.25 6.09
N PRO A 6 5.91 3.12 6.65
CA PRO A 6 5.11 2.26 7.53
C PRO A 6 4.51 3.00 8.73
N ASN A 7 5.21 4.02 9.26
CA ASN A 7 4.71 4.82 10.37
C ASN A 7 3.55 5.75 10.01
N ASP A 8 3.30 5.96 8.72
CA ASP A 8 2.20 6.77 8.18
C ASP A 8 0.98 5.92 7.80
N LEU A 9 1.05 4.60 8.00
CA LEU A 9 0.02 3.64 7.62
C LEU A 9 -0.65 3.00 8.83
N VAL A 10 -1.95 2.75 8.70
CA VAL A 10 -2.73 1.99 9.67
C VAL A 10 -2.39 0.52 9.49
N GLN A 11 -1.93 -0.11 10.56
CA GLN A 11 -1.72 -1.55 10.59
C GLN A 11 -3.06 -2.28 10.58
N ARG A 12 -3.13 -3.36 9.79
CA ARG A 12 -4.27 -4.28 9.81
C ARG A 12 -4.42 -4.85 11.22
N PRO A 13 -5.64 -4.90 11.79
CA PRO A 13 -5.88 -5.52 13.09
C PRO A 13 -5.35 -6.95 13.16
N THR A 14 -4.74 -7.30 14.30
CA THR A 14 -4.27 -8.66 14.59
C THR A 14 -5.44 -9.64 14.58
N GLY A 15 -5.31 -10.77 13.88
CA GLY A 15 -6.34 -11.80 13.76
C GLY A 15 -7.16 -11.75 12.46
N ILE A 16 -6.99 -10.70 11.64
CA ILE A 16 -7.51 -10.68 10.27
C ILE A 16 -6.42 -11.22 9.33
N ASN A 17 -6.66 -12.41 8.78
CA ASN A 17 -5.82 -12.95 7.72
C ASN A 17 -6.15 -12.29 6.39
N LEU A 18 -5.12 -12.10 5.57
CA LEU A 18 -5.32 -11.82 4.16
C LEU A 18 -5.75 -13.13 3.49
N ASP A 19 -6.59 -13.03 2.47
CA ASP A 19 -6.89 -14.19 1.61
C ASP A 19 -5.64 -14.70 0.85
N HIS A 20 -4.55 -13.94 0.90
CA HIS A 20 -3.27 -14.24 0.27
C HIS A 20 -2.12 -14.15 1.29
N ASP A 21 -1.32 -15.22 1.33
CA ASP A 21 -0.20 -15.37 2.28
C ASP A 21 1.07 -14.60 1.87
N SER A 22 1.11 -14.09 0.63
CA SER A 22 2.27 -13.41 0.07
C SER A 22 1.85 -12.23 -0.81
N ILE A 23 2.81 -11.33 -1.04
CA ILE A 23 2.68 -10.16 -1.90
C ILE A 23 3.81 -10.21 -2.91
N HIS A 24 3.50 -10.01 -4.18
CA HIS A 24 4.46 -10.02 -5.27
C HIS A 24 4.44 -8.71 -6.07
N VAL A 25 5.51 -8.46 -6.82
CA VAL A 25 5.55 -7.37 -7.80
C VAL A 25 4.41 -7.56 -8.82
N GLY A 26 3.68 -6.47 -9.09
CA GLY A 26 2.48 -6.47 -9.94
C GLY A 26 1.17 -6.62 -9.16
N ASP A 27 1.20 -7.14 -7.93
CA ASP A 27 0.00 -7.23 -7.11
C ASP A 27 -0.53 -5.85 -6.78
N VAL A 28 -1.84 -5.78 -6.59
CA VAL A 28 -2.50 -4.59 -6.10
C VAL A 28 -2.80 -4.75 -4.62
N VAL A 29 -2.33 -3.78 -3.83
CA VAL A 29 -2.53 -3.75 -2.39
C VAL A 29 -3.37 -2.53 -1.99
N TYR A 30 -4.13 -2.70 -0.91
CA TYR A 30 -4.92 -1.65 -0.30
C TYR A 30 -4.26 -1.20 1.00
N LEU A 31 -3.82 0.05 1.04
CA LEU A 31 -3.07 0.65 2.15
C LEU A 31 -3.86 1.82 2.71
N GLN A 32 -4.03 1.89 4.03
CA GLN A 32 -4.77 2.98 4.66
C GLN A 32 -3.81 3.98 5.34
N PRO A 33 -3.79 5.25 4.90
CA PRO A 33 -3.04 6.29 5.59
C PRO A 33 -3.63 6.59 6.98
N LYS A 34 -2.76 6.98 7.93
CA LYS A 34 -3.18 7.38 9.28
C LYS A 34 -3.90 8.73 9.35
N ASP A 35 -3.84 9.53 8.28
CA ASP A 35 -4.48 10.86 8.21
C ASP A 35 -6.03 10.80 8.14
N GLY A 36 -6.62 9.60 8.29
CA GLY A 36 -8.07 9.40 8.34
C GLY A 36 -8.71 9.20 6.96
N GLY A 37 -7.91 9.15 5.89
CA GLY A 37 -8.39 8.89 4.54
C GLY A 37 -8.87 7.46 4.28
N PRO A 38 -9.54 7.22 3.14
CA PRO A 38 -9.90 5.88 2.70
C PRO A 38 -8.65 5.06 2.33
N ALA A 39 -8.80 3.74 2.29
CA ALA A 39 -7.76 2.86 1.76
C ALA A 39 -7.44 3.19 0.30
N ILE A 40 -6.16 3.30 -0.01
CA ILE A 40 -5.63 3.63 -1.33
C ILE A 40 -5.20 2.33 -2.01
N ARG A 41 -5.70 2.15 -3.23
CA ARG A 41 -5.31 1.07 -4.14
C ARG A 41 -3.97 1.44 -4.80
N SER A 42 -2.95 0.61 -4.63
CA SER A 42 -1.61 0.83 -5.18
C SER A 42 -1.04 -0.45 -5.79
N THR A 43 -0.16 -0.34 -6.78
CA THR A 43 0.45 -1.50 -7.45
C THR A 43 1.88 -1.69 -6.96
N VAL A 44 2.22 -2.89 -6.52
CA VAL A 44 3.56 -3.22 -6.03
C VAL A 44 4.53 -3.22 -7.20
N ILE A 45 5.64 -2.50 -7.03
CA ILE A 45 6.67 -2.34 -8.06
C ILE A 45 8.03 -2.90 -7.64
N PHE A 46 8.21 -3.15 -6.34
CA PHE A 46 9.47 -3.62 -5.79
C PHE A 46 9.26 -4.22 -4.40
N ASP A 47 10.01 -5.26 -4.08
CA ASP A 47 10.12 -5.84 -2.76
C ASP A 47 11.60 -6.09 -2.41
N THR A 48 11.94 -5.94 -1.13
CA THR A 48 13.30 -6.21 -0.66
C THR A 48 13.29 -6.67 0.79
N PRO A 49 14.08 -7.69 1.16
CA PRO A 49 14.33 -8.00 2.55
C PRO A 49 15.18 -6.88 3.19
N LEU A 50 14.70 -6.30 4.29
CA LEU A 50 15.37 -5.25 5.05
C LEU A 50 15.08 -5.44 6.56
N PHE A 51 16.13 -5.41 7.38
CA PHE A 51 16.01 -5.47 8.85
C PHE A 51 15.15 -6.64 9.37
N GLY A 52 15.31 -7.83 8.78
CA GLY A 52 14.58 -9.03 9.20
C GLY A 52 13.11 -9.10 8.76
N CYS A 53 12.66 -8.19 7.89
CA CYS A 53 11.31 -8.22 7.31
C CYS A 53 11.33 -7.83 5.83
N THR A 54 10.30 -8.20 5.07
CA THR A 54 10.15 -7.72 3.69
C THR A 54 9.54 -6.32 3.70
N THR A 55 10.22 -5.38 3.04
CA THR A 55 9.68 -4.06 2.74
C THR A 55 9.24 -4.04 1.29
N TYR A 56 7.99 -3.67 1.07
CA TYR A 56 7.37 -3.55 -0.25
C TYR A 56 7.29 -2.08 -0.64
N THR A 57 7.39 -1.81 -1.94
CA THR A 57 7.16 -0.49 -2.52
C THR A 57 6.05 -0.57 -3.55
N SER A 58 5.08 0.32 -3.47
CA SER A 58 4.00 0.45 -4.45
C SER A 58 3.76 1.89 -4.86
N ASP A 59 3.24 2.08 -6.07
CA ASP A 59 2.85 3.38 -6.60
C ASP A 59 1.33 3.45 -6.81
N ALA A 60 0.77 4.64 -6.60
CA ALA A 60 -0.63 4.96 -6.88
C ALA A 60 -0.78 6.38 -7.44
N LEU A 61 -1.85 6.57 -8.21
CA LEU A 61 -2.36 7.89 -8.55
C LEU A 61 -3.60 8.15 -7.69
N VAL A 62 -3.47 9.05 -6.72
CA VAL A 62 -4.57 9.41 -5.82
C VAL A 62 -5.35 10.55 -6.45
N ARG A 63 -6.66 10.38 -6.59
CA ARG A 63 -7.51 11.46 -7.07
C ARG A 63 -7.56 12.57 -6.02
N PRO A 64 -7.46 13.84 -6.43
CA PRO A 64 -7.57 14.95 -5.52
C PRO A 64 -8.92 14.98 -4.80
N ALA A 65 -8.92 15.57 -3.60
CA ALA A 65 -10.15 16.03 -2.98
C ALA A 65 -10.83 17.09 -3.88
N ARG A 66 -12.15 17.23 -3.74
CA ARG A 66 -12.99 18.10 -4.57
C ARG A 66 -12.38 19.52 -4.65
N GLY A 67 -11.86 19.92 -5.81
CA GLY A 67 -11.29 21.26 -6.04
C GLY A 67 -9.85 21.29 -6.61
N GLU A 68 -9.11 20.19 -6.55
CA GLU A 68 -7.77 20.09 -7.13
C GLU A 68 -7.81 19.49 -8.57
N ARG A 69 -6.93 19.97 -9.46
CA ARG A 69 -7.03 19.75 -10.93
C ARG A 69 -6.44 18.43 -11.45
N ALA A 70 -5.55 17.76 -10.72
CA ALA A 70 -4.82 16.59 -11.23
C ALA A 70 -4.61 15.50 -10.18
N ALA A 71 -4.61 14.24 -10.62
CA ALA A 71 -4.24 13.10 -9.78
C ALA A 71 -2.80 13.25 -9.27
N GLN A 72 -2.58 13.03 -7.99
CA GLN A 72 -1.27 13.15 -7.38
C GLN A 72 -0.59 11.78 -7.27
N PRO A 73 0.65 11.63 -7.75
CA PRO A 73 1.40 10.40 -7.57
C PRO A 73 1.87 10.25 -6.12
N VAL A 74 1.59 9.09 -5.55
CA VAL A 74 1.98 8.69 -4.20
C VAL A 74 2.73 7.37 -4.27
N ARG A 75 3.85 7.30 -3.54
CA ARG A 75 4.63 6.09 -3.34
C ARG A 75 4.50 5.64 -1.89
N PHE A 76 4.27 4.35 -1.71
CA PHE A 76 4.18 3.72 -0.41
C PHE A 76 5.37 2.81 -0.18
N ARG A 77 5.92 2.84 1.03
CA ARG A 77 6.80 1.81 1.57
C ARG A 77 6.10 1.20 2.76
N PHE A 78 5.91 -0.11 2.72
CA PHE A 78 5.04 -0.80 3.66
C PHE A 78 5.53 -2.22 3.95
N ARG A 79 4.97 -2.83 4.99
CA ARG A 79 5.20 -4.21 5.41
C ARG A 79 3.89 -4.99 5.30
N MET A 80 3.97 -6.32 5.43
CA MET A 80 2.80 -7.21 5.35
C MET A 80 1.66 -6.81 6.31
N GLN A 81 2.01 -6.32 7.51
CA GLN A 81 1.04 -5.88 8.52
C GLN A 81 0.29 -4.61 8.16
N ASP A 82 0.77 -3.82 7.19
CA ASP A 82 0.14 -2.54 6.80
C ASP A 82 -0.92 -2.73 5.70
N VAL A 83 -1.01 -3.94 5.12
CA VAL A 83 -1.90 -4.25 3.99
C VAL A 83 -3.27 -4.68 4.50
N HIS A 84 -4.34 -4.13 3.92
CA HIS A 84 -5.72 -4.50 4.32
C HIS A 84 -6.37 -5.48 3.34
N LYS A 85 -5.87 -5.52 2.10
CA LYS A 85 -6.31 -6.44 1.05
C LYS A 85 -5.24 -6.56 -0.03
N VAL A 86 -5.14 -7.75 -0.61
CA VAL A 86 -4.32 -8.04 -1.80
C VAL A 86 -5.24 -8.47 -2.94
N GLN A 87 -4.95 -8.00 -4.14
CA GLN A 87 -5.54 -8.43 -5.40
C GLN A 87 -4.38 -8.90 -6.29
N PRO A 88 -4.27 -10.20 -6.57
CA PRO A 88 -3.20 -10.72 -7.39
C PRO A 88 -3.15 -10.05 -8.75
N ALA A 89 -1.94 -9.86 -9.29
CA ALA A 89 -1.78 -9.58 -10.70
C ALA A 89 -2.52 -10.67 -11.50
N ARG A 90 -3.30 -10.28 -12.52
CA ARG A 90 -3.84 -11.28 -13.45
C ARG A 90 -2.65 -11.80 -14.28
N GLY A 91 -2.30 -13.07 -14.09
CA GLY A 91 -1.36 -13.79 -14.95
C GLY A 91 -1.91 -13.99 -16.36
#